data_AF-A0A9D4AAK6-F1
#
_entry.id   AF-A0A9D4AAK6-F1
#
_cell.length_a   1.000
_cell.length_b   1.000
_cell.length_c   1.000
_cell.angle_alpha   90.00
_cell.angle_beta   90.00
_cell.angle_gamma   90.00
#
_symmetry.space_group_name_H-M   'P 1'
#
loop_
_entity.id
_entity.type
_entity.pdbx_description
1 polymer ?
#
loop_
_entity_poly.entity_id
_entity_poly.type
_entity_poly.pdbx_seq_one_letter_code
_entity_poly.pdbx_strand_id
1 'polypeptide(L)'
;MLSEHKMVKPAKHGDFEFCLQLHWMPLMKITALAEHSIDLRCEIFKTGSQESKDIVELLLRVIKESEDYKLKVFAIKSIGFLARIFRKSNHHRVISLLVSQLGNGCGEVVMEALVALEKFSRDKNYLSKEHSNKMIEFNAAQLLVKLLSDGDSELMLKVHGLVLMCRIALKADYFKAVEEARMTTVVRQLLREKGELGTFISQKPELKELVTKAKDSLILYYEY
;
A
#
# COMPACT_ATOMS: atom_id res chain seq x y z
N MET A 1 -11.08 53.96 -18.66
CA MET A 1 -9.79 53.30 -18.35
C MET A 1 -10.10 52.00 -17.62
N LEU A 2 -10.18 50.88 -18.34
CA LEU A 2 -10.35 49.55 -17.74
C LEU A 2 -8.96 48.94 -17.50
N SER A 3 -8.73 48.50 -16.26
CA SER A 3 -7.52 47.81 -15.84
C SER A 3 -7.46 46.41 -16.46
N GLU A 4 -6.35 46.12 -17.14
CA GLU A 4 -6.03 44.81 -17.68
C GLU A 4 -5.89 43.77 -16.57
N HIS A 5 -6.89 42.89 -16.45
CA HIS A 5 -6.71 41.58 -15.82
C HIS A 5 -5.73 40.77 -16.66
N LYS A 6 -4.45 40.73 -16.26
CA LYS A 6 -3.50 39.72 -16.74
C LYS A 6 -4.00 38.35 -16.29
N MET A 7 -4.70 37.65 -17.18
CA MET A 7 -4.94 36.22 -17.05
C MET A 7 -3.59 35.50 -17.06
N VAL A 8 -3.18 35.01 -15.90
CA VAL A 8 -2.09 34.03 -15.80
C VAL A 8 -2.54 32.80 -16.59
N LYS A 9 -1.86 32.55 -17.72
CA LYS A 9 -2.14 31.36 -18.54
C LYS A 9 -1.92 30.11 -17.69
N PRO A 10 -2.81 29.12 -17.71
CA PRO A 10 -2.57 27.86 -17.02
C PRO A 10 -1.31 27.21 -17.60
N ALA A 11 -0.41 26.76 -16.71
CA ALA A 11 0.78 26.01 -17.10
C ALA A 11 0.38 24.80 -17.95
N LYS A 12 1.11 24.51 -19.03
CA LYS A 12 0.77 23.37 -19.90
C LYS A 12 0.97 22.07 -19.09
N HIS A 13 0.16 21.05 -19.35
CA HIS A 13 0.25 19.74 -18.68
C HIS A 13 1.70 19.17 -18.65
N GLY A 14 2.47 19.40 -19.71
CA GLY A 14 3.88 19.00 -19.79
C GLY A 14 4.83 19.78 -18.88
N ASP A 15 4.52 21.04 -18.53
CA ASP A 15 5.36 21.85 -17.63
C ASP A 15 5.24 21.34 -16.19
N PHE A 16 4.06 20.88 -15.81
CA PHE A 16 3.80 20.31 -14.49
C PHE A 16 4.46 18.93 -14.32
N GLU A 17 4.31 18.05 -15.31
CA GLU A 17 4.98 16.74 -15.33
C GLU A 17 6.51 16.87 -15.29
N PHE A 18 7.06 17.85 -16.00
CA PHE A 18 8.48 18.18 -15.96
C PHE A 18 8.92 18.69 -14.57
N CYS A 19 8.14 19.57 -13.94
CA CYS A 19 8.43 20.07 -12.59
C CYS A 19 8.39 18.95 -11.52
N LEU A 20 7.47 18.00 -11.66
CA LEU A 20 7.37 16.82 -10.80
C LEU A 20 8.59 15.93 -10.94
N GLN A 21 9.01 15.67 -12.18
CA GLN A 21 10.22 14.90 -12.46
C GLN A 21 11.47 15.58 -11.86
N LEU A 22 11.58 16.90 -11.94
CA LEU A 22 12.76 17.60 -11.45
C LEU A 22 12.92 17.53 -9.92
N HIS A 23 11.81 17.67 -9.17
CA HIS A 23 11.86 17.80 -7.71
C HIS A 23 11.65 16.48 -6.95
N TRP A 24 10.75 15.61 -7.41
CA TRP A 24 10.35 14.40 -6.66
C TRP A 24 11.04 13.13 -7.13
N MET A 25 11.47 13.08 -8.39
CA MET A 25 12.13 11.89 -8.95
C MET A 25 13.44 11.54 -8.24
N PRO A 26 14.33 12.49 -7.86
CA PRO A 26 15.54 12.14 -7.12
C PRO A 26 15.23 11.48 -5.78
N LEU A 27 14.24 11.99 -5.05
CA LEU A 27 13.81 11.41 -3.77
C LEU A 27 13.25 9.99 -3.96
N MET A 28 12.41 9.77 -4.97
CA MET A 28 11.89 8.44 -5.29
C MET A 28 13.03 7.47 -5.65
N LYS A 29 14.04 7.92 -6.41
CA LYS A 29 15.19 7.08 -6.77
C LYS A 29 16.02 6.70 -5.54
N ILE A 30 16.29 7.65 -4.65
CA ILE A 30 17.06 7.40 -3.42
C ILE A 30 16.30 6.43 -2.50
N THR A 31 14.99 6.63 -2.32
CA THR A 31 14.17 5.70 -1.52
C THR A 31 14.11 4.30 -2.15
N ALA A 32 13.99 4.20 -3.49
CA ALA A 32 14.04 2.91 -4.20
C ALA A 32 15.38 2.17 -3.97
N LEU A 33 16.51 2.87 -4.03
CA LEU A 33 17.82 2.29 -3.71
C LEU A 33 17.88 1.82 -2.25
N ALA A 34 17.30 2.59 -1.33
CA ALA A 34 17.22 2.24 0.09
C ALA A 34 16.32 1.02 0.38
N GLU A 35 15.34 0.67 -0.48
CA GLU A 35 14.57 -0.58 -0.30
C GLU A 35 15.50 -1.80 -0.24
N HIS A 36 16.56 -1.80 -1.05
CA HIS A 36 17.44 -2.93 -1.26
C HIS A 36 18.78 -2.84 -0.52
N SER A 37 19.23 -1.66 -0.11
CA SER A 37 20.50 -1.48 0.61
C SER A 37 20.28 -1.17 2.09
N ILE A 38 20.83 -2.00 2.98
CA ILE A 38 20.82 -1.71 4.42
C ILE A 38 21.70 -0.51 4.75
N ASP A 39 22.84 -0.38 4.07
CA ASP A 39 23.78 0.72 4.28
C ASP A 39 23.12 2.05 3.93
N LEU A 40 22.45 2.16 2.78
CA LEU A 40 21.73 3.37 2.40
C LEU A 40 20.57 3.69 3.36
N ARG A 41 19.86 2.69 3.90
CA ARG A 41 18.85 2.93 4.94
C ARG A 41 19.48 3.52 6.20
N CYS A 42 20.62 2.98 6.63
CA CYS A 42 21.30 3.41 7.84
C CYS A 42 22.00 4.76 7.69
N GLU A 43 22.53 5.07 6.51
CA GLU A 43 23.25 6.31 6.20
C GLU A 43 22.31 7.47 5.89
N ILE A 44 21.38 7.29 4.94
CA ILE A 44 20.52 8.37 4.44
C ILE A 44 19.26 8.50 5.30
N PHE A 45 18.64 7.37 5.63
CA PHE A 45 17.39 7.33 6.39
C PHE A 45 17.63 6.93 7.84
N LYS A 46 18.71 7.47 8.42
CA LYS A 46 19.17 7.15 9.77
C LYS A 46 18.01 7.28 10.74
N THR A 47 17.65 6.16 11.35
CA THR A 47 16.40 6.08 12.07
C THR A 47 16.42 7.00 13.30
N GLY A 48 15.57 8.02 13.31
CA GLY A 48 15.49 9.02 14.38
C GLY A 48 16.17 10.35 14.09
N SER A 49 16.91 10.48 12.98
CA SER A 49 17.43 11.78 12.51
C SER A 49 16.29 12.71 12.14
N GLN A 50 16.53 14.02 12.23
CA GLN A 50 15.49 15.02 11.93
C GLN A 50 15.20 15.05 10.43
N GLU A 51 16.24 14.94 9.60
CA GLU A 51 16.15 14.93 8.13
C GLU A 51 15.27 13.77 7.64
N SER A 52 15.47 12.58 8.21
CA SER A 52 14.64 11.40 7.88
C SER A 52 13.18 11.61 8.27
N LYS A 53 12.93 12.22 9.43
CA LYS A 53 11.56 12.53 9.89
C LYS A 53 10.90 13.56 9.00
N ASP A 54 11.63 14.60 8.60
CA ASP A 54 11.11 15.68 7.75
C ASP A 54 10.76 15.17 6.35
N ILE A 55 11.59 14.29 5.77
CA ILE A 55 11.29 13.64 4.50
C ILE A 55 10.03 12.78 4.60
N VAL A 56 9.92 11.95 5.65
CA VAL A 56 8.72 11.14 5.87
C VAL A 56 7.50 12.03 6.07
N GLU A 57 7.59 13.09 6.87
CA GLU A 57 6.49 14.02 7.12
C GLU A 57 6.04 14.72 5.84
N LEU A 58 6.98 15.15 5.01
CA LEU A 58 6.71 15.72 3.69
C LEU A 58 5.94 14.72 2.81
N LEU A 59 6.40 13.47 2.72
CA LEU A 59 5.72 12.43 1.95
C LEU A 59 4.30 12.19 2.48
N LEU A 60 4.12 12.08 3.80
CA LEU A 60 2.80 11.89 4.40
C LEU A 60 1.87 13.09 4.16
N ARG A 61 2.41 14.31 4.15
CA ARG A 61 1.66 15.51 3.81
C ARG A 61 1.17 15.46 2.37
N VAL A 62 2.03 15.10 1.42
CA VAL A 62 1.64 14.95 0.01
C VAL A 62 0.54 13.92 -0.15
N ILE A 63 0.65 12.75 0.49
CA ILE A 63 -0.39 11.71 0.40
C ILE A 63 -1.73 12.22 0.92
N LYS A 64 -1.73 13.01 1.98
CA LYS A 64 -2.94 13.53 2.63
C LYS A 64 -3.57 14.71 1.89
N GLU A 65 -2.76 15.64 1.41
CA GLU A 65 -3.21 16.99 1.01
C GLU A 65 -3.11 17.27 -0.49
N SER A 66 -2.36 16.47 -1.26
CA SER A 66 -2.19 16.73 -2.70
C SER A 66 -3.43 16.32 -3.49
N GLU A 67 -3.98 17.22 -4.28
CA GLU A 67 -5.01 16.89 -5.28
C GLU A 67 -4.43 16.26 -6.55
N ASP A 68 -3.11 16.36 -6.77
CA ASP A 68 -2.44 15.67 -7.87
C ASP A 68 -2.18 14.20 -7.52
N TYR A 69 -2.84 13.31 -8.27
CA TYR A 69 -2.69 11.87 -8.11
C TYR A 69 -1.28 11.38 -8.44
N LYS A 70 -0.56 12.02 -9.39
CA LYS A 70 0.81 11.62 -9.73
C LYS A 70 1.73 11.82 -8.53
N LEU A 71 1.63 13.00 -7.89
CA LEU A 71 2.32 13.28 -6.63
C LEU A 71 1.98 12.29 -5.52
N LYS A 72 0.69 11.96 -5.35
CA LYS A 72 0.27 10.93 -4.38
C LYS A 72 0.94 9.59 -4.68
N VAL A 73 0.91 9.11 -5.93
CA VAL A 73 1.55 7.86 -6.35
C VAL A 73 3.05 7.90 -6.03
N PHE A 74 3.76 8.98 -6.40
CA PHE A 74 5.18 9.15 -6.08
C PHE A 74 5.45 9.06 -4.57
N ALA A 75 4.64 9.72 -3.76
CA ALA A 75 4.81 9.75 -2.32
C ALA A 75 4.51 8.40 -1.68
N ILE A 76 3.43 7.72 -2.09
CA ILE A 76 3.06 6.38 -1.60
C ILE A 76 4.15 5.37 -1.96
N LYS A 77 4.64 5.39 -3.21
CA LYS A 77 5.72 4.51 -3.66
C LYS A 77 6.98 4.68 -2.82
N SER A 78 7.36 5.94 -2.58
CA SER A 78 8.52 6.29 -1.75
C SER A 78 8.36 5.81 -0.31
N ILE A 79 7.17 5.97 0.29
CA ILE A 79 6.85 5.42 1.62
C ILE A 79 6.95 3.89 1.63
N GLY A 80 6.44 3.22 0.60
CA GLY A 80 6.55 1.78 0.45
C GLY A 80 8.00 1.30 0.41
N PHE A 81 8.88 2.00 -0.31
CA PHE A 81 10.32 1.71 -0.32
C PHE A 81 10.97 1.82 1.06
N LEU A 82 10.48 2.76 1.86
CA LEU A 82 10.94 3.00 3.22
C LEU A 82 10.26 2.10 4.27
N ALA A 83 9.41 1.14 3.90
CA ALA A 83 8.62 0.35 4.85
C ALA A 83 9.44 -0.26 6.02
N ARG A 84 10.71 -0.57 5.79
CA ARG A 84 11.62 -1.19 6.78
C ARG A 84 12.32 -0.21 7.72
N ILE A 85 12.19 1.11 7.54
CA ILE A 85 12.78 2.13 8.43
C ILE A 85 11.84 2.53 9.58
N PHE A 86 10.55 2.20 9.47
CA PHE A 86 9.56 2.64 10.45
C PHE A 86 9.70 1.88 11.77
N ARG A 87 9.62 2.62 12.88
CA ARG A 87 9.64 2.06 14.24
C ARG A 87 8.23 1.84 14.78
N LYS A 88 8.16 1.06 15.87
CA LYS A 88 6.92 0.77 16.60
C LYS A 88 6.15 2.03 17.06
N SER A 89 6.81 3.16 17.31
CA SER A 89 6.12 4.39 17.74
C SER A 89 5.49 5.21 16.60
N ASN A 90 5.95 5.06 15.34
CA ASN A 90 5.64 6.02 14.26
C ASN A 90 4.85 5.42 13.08
N HIS A 91 4.59 4.13 13.09
CA HIS A 91 3.97 3.45 11.95
C HIS A 91 2.44 3.60 11.88
N HIS A 92 1.75 3.91 12.98
CA HIS A 92 0.28 3.97 13.02
C HIS A 92 -0.28 4.98 12.01
N ARG A 93 0.28 6.20 11.99
CA ARG A 93 -0.16 7.26 11.06
C ARG A 93 0.06 6.87 9.60
N VAL A 94 1.17 6.20 9.31
CA VAL A 94 1.53 5.78 7.95
C VAL A 94 0.57 4.70 7.46
N ILE A 95 0.35 3.65 8.26
CA ILE A 95 -0.58 2.57 7.90
C ILE A 95 -1.99 3.13 7.76
N SER A 96 -2.46 3.98 8.68
CA SER A 96 -3.78 4.62 8.59
C SER A 96 -3.95 5.38 7.28
N LEU A 97 -2.95 6.19 6.90
CA LEU A 97 -3.01 7.00 5.68
C LEU A 97 -2.99 6.14 4.41
N LEU A 98 -2.21 5.06 4.39
CA LEU A 98 -2.18 4.12 3.27
C LEU A 98 -3.48 3.33 3.15
N VAL A 99 -4.04 2.85 4.26
CA VAL A 99 -5.32 2.13 4.28
C VAL A 99 -6.46 3.04 3.81
N SER A 100 -6.46 4.32 4.18
CA SER A 100 -7.48 5.26 3.70
C SER A 100 -7.43 5.49 2.19
N GLN A 101 -6.27 5.33 1.54
CA GLN A 101 -6.17 5.40 0.08
C GLN A 101 -6.89 4.24 -0.62
N LEU A 102 -7.06 3.07 0.03
CA LEU A 102 -7.78 1.94 -0.56
C LEU A 102 -9.26 2.24 -0.78
N GLY A 103 -9.86 3.11 0.03
CA GLY A 103 -11.26 3.49 -0.08
C GLY A 103 -11.53 4.78 -0.85
N ASN A 104 -10.53 5.68 -0.91
CA ASN A 104 -10.69 7.05 -1.42
C ASN A 104 -9.86 7.36 -2.67
N GLY A 105 -8.88 6.51 -3.00
CA GLY A 105 -7.97 6.73 -4.12
C GLY A 105 -8.57 6.37 -5.48
N CYS A 106 -7.97 6.91 -6.54
CA CYS A 106 -8.19 6.42 -7.91
C CYS A 106 -7.30 5.18 -8.18
N GLY A 107 -7.56 4.43 -9.25
CA GLY A 107 -6.93 3.14 -9.54
C GLY A 107 -5.41 3.08 -9.29
N GLU A 108 -4.63 4.04 -9.79
CA GLU A 108 -3.17 4.07 -9.58
C GLU A 108 -2.77 4.33 -8.11
N VAL A 109 -3.49 5.23 -7.44
CA VAL A 109 -3.27 5.55 -6.02
C VAL A 109 -3.59 4.33 -5.15
N VAL A 110 -4.70 3.63 -5.45
CA VAL A 110 -5.08 2.40 -4.76
C VAL A 110 -4.03 1.31 -5.01
N MET A 111 -3.59 1.14 -6.25
CA MET A 111 -2.55 0.17 -6.62
C MET A 111 -1.28 0.39 -5.80
N GLU A 112 -0.75 1.60 -5.80
CA GLU A 112 0.49 1.89 -5.10
C GLU A 112 0.32 1.79 -3.57
N ALA A 113 -0.87 2.11 -3.04
CA ALA A 113 -1.18 1.91 -1.63
C ALA A 113 -1.18 0.42 -1.25
N LEU A 114 -1.75 -0.46 -2.09
CA LEU A 114 -1.69 -1.91 -1.90
C LEU A 114 -0.24 -2.40 -1.90
N VAL A 115 0.56 -2.00 -2.90
CA VAL A 115 1.97 -2.38 -3.01
C VAL A 115 2.78 -1.90 -1.81
N ALA A 116 2.54 -0.67 -1.34
CA ALA A 116 3.20 -0.16 -0.14
C ALA A 116 2.81 -0.97 1.10
N LEU A 117 1.52 -1.21 1.34
CA LEU A 117 1.02 -2.01 2.47
C LEU A 117 1.54 -3.46 2.44
N GLU A 118 1.70 -4.06 1.25
CA GLU A 118 2.38 -5.34 1.11
C GLU A 118 3.82 -5.28 1.64
N LYS A 119 4.57 -4.24 1.32
CA LYS A 119 5.95 -4.07 1.84
C LYS A 119 5.99 -3.95 3.36
N PHE A 120 4.98 -3.34 3.98
CA PHE A 120 4.83 -3.33 5.43
C PHE A 120 4.49 -4.71 6.01
N SER A 121 3.75 -5.56 5.30
CA SER A 121 3.35 -6.91 5.77
C SER A 121 4.26 -8.06 5.29
N ARG A 122 5.35 -7.76 4.57
CA ARG A 122 6.37 -8.74 4.13
C ARG A 122 7.17 -9.27 5.32
N ASP A 123 7.52 -10.56 5.28
CA ASP A 123 8.26 -11.23 6.36
C ASP A 123 9.68 -10.66 6.57
N LYS A 124 10.24 -10.01 5.55
CA LYS A 124 11.51 -9.25 5.64
C LYS A 124 11.39 -7.99 6.50
N ASN A 125 10.18 -7.58 6.87
CA ASN A 125 9.91 -6.49 7.80
C ASN A 125 9.66 -7.08 9.20
N TYR A 126 10.51 -6.72 10.15
CA TYR A 126 10.48 -7.23 11.52
C TYR A 126 9.23 -6.79 12.31
N LEU A 127 8.52 -5.76 11.84
CA LEU A 127 7.24 -5.30 12.41
C LEU A 127 6.03 -5.74 11.58
N SER A 128 6.20 -6.69 10.66
CA SER A 128 5.12 -7.09 9.74
C SER A 128 3.87 -7.59 10.44
N LYS A 129 4.01 -8.21 11.63
CA LYS A 129 2.89 -8.61 12.48
C LYS A 129 2.16 -7.38 13.04
N GLU A 130 2.86 -6.47 13.70
CA GLU A 130 2.27 -5.23 14.22
C GLU A 130 1.61 -4.39 13.11
N HIS A 131 2.25 -4.30 11.95
CA HIS A 131 1.70 -3.59 10.80
C HIS A 131 0.40 -4.23 10.30
N SER A 132 0.34 -5.55 10.21
CA SER A 132 -0.87 -6.28 9.80
C SER A 132 -2.01 -6.09 10.80
N ASN A 133 -1.72 -6.11 12.10
CA ASN A 133 -2.69 -5.78 13.14
C ASN A 133 -3.23 -4.35 13.00
N LYS A 134 -2.36 -3.37 12.76
CA LYS A 134 -2.80 -1.99 12.51
C LYS A 134 -3.62 -1.83 11.25
N MET A 135 -3.33 -2.57 10.18
CA MET A 135 -4.17 -2.57 8.98
C MET A 135 -5.59 -3.02 9.32
N ILE A 136 -5.76 -4.07 10.15
CA ILE A 136 -7.08 -4.52 10.60
C ILE A 136 -7.78 -3.46 11.46
N GLU A 137 -7.08 -2.84 12.42
CA GLU A 137 -7.65 -1.76 13.24
C GLU A 137 -8.14 -0.57 12.38
N PHE A 138 -7.47 -0.29 11.26
CA PHE A 138 -7.87 0.74 10.30
C PHE A 138 -8.83 0.24 9.21
N ASN A 139 -9.48 -0.91 9.43
CA ASN A 139 -10.52 -1.47 8.57
C ASN A 139 -10.05 -1.91 7.16
N ALA A 140 -8.78 -2.26 6.99
CA ALA A 140 -8.27 -2.78 5.72
C ALA A 140 -9.04 -4.04 5.27
N ALA A 141 -9.56 -4.84 6.20
CA ALA A 141 -10.28 -6.06 5.89
C ALA A 141 -11.53 -5.83 5.02
N GLN A 142 -12.40 -4.92 5.45
CA GLN A 142 -13.61 -4.60 4.71
C GLN A 142 -13.31 -3.94 3.36
N LEU A 143 -12.31 -3.06 3.32
CA LEU A 143 -11.88 -2.39 2.09
C LEU A 143 -11.33 -3.39 1.06
N LEU A 144 -10.52 -4.35 1.50
CA LEU A 144 -9.98 -5.41 0.62
C LEU A 144 -11.08 -6.36 0.13
N VAL A 145 -12.04 -6.73 0.97
CA VAL A 145 -13.18 -7.55 0.54
C VAL A 145 -14.02 -6.82 -0.50
N LYS A 146 -14.29 -5.53 -0.30
CA LYS A 146 -14.99 -4.71 -1.29
C LYS A 146 -14.22 -4.65 -2.62
N LEU A 147 -12.92 -4.39 -2.59
CA LEU A 147 -12.06 -4.32 -3.78
C LEU A 147 -12.01 -5.65 -4.54
N LEU A 148 -11.93 -6.78 -3.84
CA LEU A 148 -11.87 -8.10 -4.48
C LEU A 148 -13.22 -8.61 -4.98
N SER A 149 -14.32 -8.13 -4.38
CA SER A 149 -15.68 -8.48 -4.81
C SER A 149 -16.16 -7.63 -5.99
N ASP A 150 -15.44 -6.55 -6.31
CA ASP A 150 -15.75 -5.70 -7.44
C ASP A 150 -15.36 -6.39 -8.76
N GLY A 151 -16.38 -6.75 -9.55
CA GLY A 151 -16.22 -7.41 -10.84
C GLY A 151 -15.38 -6.59 -11.83
N ASP A 152 -15.48 -5.26 -11.77
CA ASP A 152 -14.89 -4.35 -12.75
C ASP A 152 -13.46 -3.91 -12.37
N SER A 153 -13.00 -4.26 -11.17
CA SER A 153 -11.65 -3.95 -10.71
C SER A 153 -10.58 -4.66 -11.56
N GLU A 154 -9.54 -3.91 -11.92
CA GLU A 154 -8.41 -4.36 -12.74
C GLU A 154 -7.72 -5.60 -12.14
N LEU A 155 -7.27 -6.53 -12.98
CA LEU A 155 -6.63 -7.78 -12.55
C LEU A 155 -5.47 -7.54 -11.57
N MET A 156 -4.59 -6.57 -11.83
CA MET A 156 -3.44 -6.31 -10.96
C MET A 156 -3.86 -5.75 -9.59
N LEU A 157 -4.93 -4.96 -9.52
CA LEU A 157 -5.49 -4.50 -8.25
C LEU A 157 -5.99 -5.68 -7.43
N LYS A 158 -6.68 -6.62 -8.09
CA LYS A 158 -7.16 -7.84 -7.45
C LYS A 158 -6.01 -8.73 -6.98
N VAL A 159 -4.95 -8.87 -7.77
CA VAL A 159 -3.75 -9.63 -7.38
C VAL A 159 -3.10 -9.03 -6.12
N HIS A 160 -2.84 -7.73 -6.11
CA HIS A 160 -2.22 -7.06 -4.96
C HIS A 160 -3.15 -7.05 -3.74
N GLY A 161 -4.45 -6.85 -3.94
CA GLY A 161 -5.47 -6.95 -2.90
C GLY A 161 -5.50 -8.34 -2.25
N LEU A 162 -5.42 -9.40 -3.06
CA LEU A 162 -5.36 -10.78 -2.58
C LEU A 162 -4.07 -11.06 -1.80
N VAL A 163 -2.91 -10.65 -2.33
CA VAL A 163 -1.63 -10.83 -1.64
C VAL A 163 -1.66 -10.16 -0.26
N LEU A 164 -2.13 -8.92 -0.18
CA LEU A 164 -2.25 -8.20 1.08
C LEU A 164 -3.23 -8.88 2.04
N MET A 165 -4.40 -9.30 1.55
CA MET A 165 -5.40 -10.04 2.34
C MET A 165 -4.80 -11.32 2.93
N CYS A 166 -4.09 -12.12 2.14
CA CYS A 166 -3.43 -13.34 2.61
C CYS A 166 -2.34 -13.04 3.64
N ARG A 167 -1.54 -11.98 3.44
CA ARG A 167 -0.49 -11.60 4.41
C ARG A 167 -1.07 -11.15 5.74
N ILE A 168 -2.18 -10.40 5.71
CA ILE A 168 -2.89 -9.97 6.91
C ILE A 168 -3.46 -11.20 7.64
N ALA A 169 -4.15 -12.09 6.93
CA ALA A 169 -4.72 -13.31 7.49
C ALA A 169 -3.69 -14.21 8.20
N LEU A 170 -2.47 -14.29 7.67
CA LEU A 170 -1.38 -15.09 8.24
C LEU A 170 -0.71 -14.47 9.48
N LYS A 171 -0.93 -13.19 9.75
CA LYS A 171 -0.19 -12.43 10.76
C LYS A 171 -1.07 -11.80 11.83
N ALA A 172 -2.32 -11.49 11.51
CA ALA A 172 -3.16 -10.70 12.39
C ALA A 172 -3.62 -11.51 13.60
N ASP A 173 -3.58 -10.91 14.79
CA ASP A 173 -4.15 -11.48 16.01
C ASP A 173 -5.68 -11.27 16.07
N TYR A 174 -6.22 -10.40 15.22
CA TYR A 174 -7.62 -9.97 15.21
C TYR A 174 -8.50 -10.78 14.24
N PHE A 175 -8.53 -12.11 14.40
CA PHE A 175 -9.31 -13.02 13.53
C PHE A 175 -10.82 -12.72 13.54
N LYS A 176 -11.37 -12.21 14.65
CA LYS A 176 -12.79 -11.81 14.70
C LYS A 176 -13.13 -10.72 13.67
N ALA A 177 -12.29 -9.70 13.53
CA ALA A 177 -12.50 -8.62 12.57
C ALA A 177 -12.33 -9.11 11.11
N VAL A 178 -11.41 -10.06 10.90
CA VAL A 178 -11.20 -10.74 9.61
C VAL A 178 -12.45 -11.52 9.18
N GLU A 179 -13.13 -12.18 10.11
CA GLU A 179 -14.39 -12.90 9.85
C GLU A 179 -15.58 -12.00 9.63
N GLU A 180 -15.75 -10.98 10.46
CA GLU A 180 -16.83 -10.01 10.29
C GLU A 180 -16.74 -9.34 8.92
N ALA A 181 -15.52 -9.10 8.42
CA ALA A 181 -15.27 -8.62 7.07
C ALA A 181 -15.51 -9.68 5.98
N ARG A 182 -15.67 -10.96 6.31
CA ARG A 182 -15.85 -12.10 5.40
C ARG A 182 -14.63 -12.42 4.51
N MET A 183 -13.42 -12.07 4.96
CA MET A 183 -12.19 -12.34 4.21
C MET A 183 -12.03 -13.82 3.84
N THR A 184 -12.35 -14.73 4.76
CA THR A 184 -12.26 -16.19 4.55
C THR A 184 -13.17 -16.69 3.43
N THR A 185 -14.35 -16.09 3.28
CA THR A 185 -15.28 -16.42 2.18
C THR A 185 -14.70 -15.96 0.84
N VAL A 186 -14.16 -14.75 0.77
CA VAL A 186 -13.52 -14.21 -0.43
C VAL A 186 -12.33 -15.06 -0.83
N VAL A 187 -11.39 -15.35 0.08
CA VAL A 187 -10.21 -16.20 -0.21
C VAL A 187 -10.63 -17.57 -0.75
N ARG A 188 -11.66 -18.19 -0.16
CA ARG A 188 -12.19 -19.49 -0.61
C ARG A 188 -12.81 -19.42 -2.00
N GLN A 189 -13.55 -18.35 -2.29
CA GLN A 189 -14.19 -18.14 -3.58
C GLN A 189 -13.16 -17.88 -4.68
N LEU A 190 -12.16 -17.05 -4.41
CA LEU A 190 -11.06 -16.73 -5.33
C LEU A 190 -10.23 -17.97 -5.70
N LEU A 191 -10.00 -18.89 -4.75
CA LEU A 191 -9.33 -20.17 -5.03
C LEU A 191 -10.13 -21.10 -5.96
N ARG A 192 -11.45 -20.93 -6.02
CA ARG A 192 -12.35 -21.72 -6.88
C ARG A 192 -12.69 -21.00 -8.18
N GLU A 193 -12.32 -19.74 -8.29
CA GLU A 193 -12.68 -18.88 -9.41
C GLU A 193 -11.99 -19.36 -10.69
N LYS A 194 -12.77 -19.56 -11.75
CA LYS A 194 -12.27 -19.97 -13.07
C LYS A 194 -11.99 -18.78 -14.01
N GLY A 195 -11.89 -17.57 -13.45
CA GLY A 195 -11.63 -16.33 -14.19
C GLY A 195 -10.14 -16.03 -14.39
N GLU A 196 -9.85 -14.82 -14.88
CA GLU A 196 -8.49 -14.35 -15.14
C GLU A 196 -7.59 -14.40 -13.89
N LEU A 197 -8.13 -14.02 -12.74
CA LEU A 197 -7.42 -14.07 -11.45
C LEU A 197 -7.07 -15.51 -11.05
N GLY A 198 -8.00 -16.46 -11.16
CA GLY A 198 -7.73 -17.87 -10.88
C GLY A 198 -6.68 -18.48 -11.81
N THR A 199 -6.71 -18.09 -13.09
CA THR A 199 -5.69 -18.48 -14.08
C THR A 199 -4.31 -17.92 -13.70
N PHE A 200 -4.25 -16.64 -13.32
CA PHE A 200 -3.02 -15.97 -12.88
C PHE A 200 -2.44 -16.61 -11.62
N ILE A 201 -3.27 -16.93 -10.63
CA ILE A 201 -2.85 -17.64 -9.41
C ILE A 201 -2.28 -19.01 -9.76
N SER A 202 -2.94 -19.75 -10.67
CA SER A 202 -2.51 -21.08 -11.08
C SER A 202 -1.15 -21.08 -11.79
N GLN A 203 -0.82 -20.00 -12.51
CA GLN A 203 0.47 -19.83 -13.18
C GLN A 203 1.60 -19.38 -12.25
N LYS A 204 1.30 -18.96 -11.01
CA LYS A 204 2.29 -18.47 -10.04
C LYS A 204 2.33 -19.36 -8.78
N PRO A 205 3.26 -20.32 -8.70
CA PRO A 205 3.35 -21.26 -7.58
C PRO A 205 3.42 -20.59 -6.21
N GLU A 206 4.24 -19.54 -6.07
CA GLU A 206 4.42 -18.80 -4.82
C GLU A 206 3.11 -18.15 -4.34
N LEU A 207 2.31 -17.61 -5.27
CA LEU A 207 1.02 -17.00 -4.95
C LEU A 207 0.01 -18.08 -4.55
N LYS A 208 -0.04 -19.19 -5.28
CA LYS A 208 -0.90 -20.33 -4.93
C LYS A 208 -0.58 -20.88 -3.54
N GLU A 209 0.70 -21.00 -3.20
CA GLU A 209 1.14 -21.41 -1.87
C GLU A 209 0.71 -20.42 -0.78
N LEU A 210 0.90 -19.11 -1.02
CA LEU A 210 0.49 -18.06 -0.09
C LEU A 210 -1.02 -18.10 0.19
N VAL A 211 -1.85 -18.23 -0.85
CA VAL A 211 -3.31 -18.28 -0.72
C VAL A 211 -3.75 -19.55 0.01
N THR A 212 -3.09 -20.67 -0.25
CA THR A 212 -3.36 -21.95 0.44
C THR A 212 -3.02 -21.84 1.93
N LYS A 213 -1.84 -21.33 2.28
CA LYS A 213 -1.43 -21.10 3.66
C LYS A 213 -2.40 -20.17 4.40
N ALA A 214 -2.81 -19.08 3.76
CA ALA A 214 -3.76 -18.14 4.34
C ALA A 214 -5.11 -18.80 4.60
N LYS A 215 -5.62 -19.59 3.65
CA LYS A 215 -6.85 -20.36 3.82
C LYS A 215 -6.76 -21.31 5.01
N ASP A 216 -5.68 -22.07 5.13
CA ASP A 216 -5.54 -23.09 6.17
C ASP A 216 -5.36 -22.44 7.56
N SER A 217 -4.63 -21.32 7.63
CA SER A 217 -4.52 -20.52 8.86
C SER A 217 -5.87 -19.96 9.33
N LEU A 218 -6.76 -19.59 8.40
CA LEU A 218 -8.10 -19.13 8.74
C LEU A 218 -8.98 -20.29 9.22
N ILE A 219 -8.86 -21.49 8.62
CA ILE A 219 -9.64 -22.68 9.03
C ILE A 219 -9.28 -23.14 10.45
N LEU A 220 -7.99 -23.22 10.77
CA LEU A 220 -7.50 -23.72 12.08
C LEU A 220 -8.02 -22.91 13.28
N TYR A 221 -8.41 -21.65 13.07
CA TYR A 221 -9.00 -20.83 14.13
C TYR A 221 -10.46 -21.19 14.45
N TYR A 222 -11.21 -21.83 13.52
CA TYR A 222 -12.62 -22.19 13.74
C TYR A 222 -12.83 -23.61 14.29
N GLU A 223 -11.76 -24.38 14.46
CA GLU A 223 -11.81 -25.72 15.08
C GLU A 223 -11.48 -25.70 16.59
N TYR A 224 -11.24 -24.51 17.15
CA TYR A 224 -11.01 -24.25 18.59
C TYR A 224 -11.96 -23.16 19.09
#